data_AF-A0A0B1TNU6-F1
#
_entry.id   AF-A0A0B1TNU6-F1
#
_cell.length_a   1.000
_cell.length_b   1.000
_cell.length_c   1.000
_cell.angle_alpha   90.00
_cell.angle_beta   90.00
_cell.angle_gamma   90.00
#
_symmetry.space_group_name_H-M   'P 1'
#
loop_
_entity.id
_entity.type
_entity.pdbx_description
1 polymer ?
#
loop_
_entity_poly.entity_id
_entity_poly.type
_entity_poly.pdbx_seq_one_letter_code
_entity_poly.pdbx_strand_id
1 'polypeptide(L)'
;MKSQKTMLKFVELVVSAASLVLITISRPAWTEKNAVLIICSVAVFGSFAFLIAYVFAVDELISSTPWFILETAYCTVIAVALISCALVLIVLTASYWADVNPLWQAKAALTAVSVPSPTFFCIGSTLVCSLLHIIDGFLLAINWKRYSWDPNREEILTVNEISF
;
A
#
# COMPACT_ATOMS: atom_id res chain seq x y z
N MET A 1 -3.40 -9.12 -18.44
CA MET A 1 -3.15 -7.97 -17.53
C MET A 1 -4.17 -7.86 -16.38
N LYS A 2 -5.47 -8.16 -16.56
CA LYS A 2 -6.46 -8.19 -15.45
C LYS A 2 -6.01 -9.11 -14.30
N SER A 3 -5.58 -10.33 -14.64
CA SER A 3 -5.01 -11.30 -13.69
C SER A 3 -3.76 -10.81 -12.93
N GLN A 4 -2.89 -10.00 -13.56
CA GLN A 4 -1.69 -9.46 -12.88
C GLN A 4 -2.05 -8.40 -11.84
N LYS A 5 -3.06 -7.57 -12.11
CA LYS A 5 -3.56 -6.57 -11.14
C LYS A 5 -4.27 -7.22 -9.96
N THR A 6 -5.12 -8.22 -10.23
CA THR A 6 -5.76 -9.02 -9.18
C THR A 6 -4.72 -9.70 -8.29
N MET A 7 -3.67 -10.27 -8.89
CA MET A 7 -2.55 -10.87 -8.15
C MET A 7 -1.80 -9.83 -7.30
N LEU A 8 -1.51 -8.65 -7.84
CA LEU A 8 -0.82 -7.59 -7.10
C LEU A 8 -1.64 -7.11 -5.90
N LYS A 9 -2.95 -6.86 -6.09
CA LYS A 9 -3.87 -6.48 -5.01
C LYS A 9 -4.00 -7.55 -3.95
N PHE A 10 -3.96 -8.83 -4.35
CA PHE A 10 -3.95 -9.95 -3.42
C PHE A 10 -2.66 -9.97 -2.59
N VAL A 11 -1.50 -9.75 -3.21
CA VAL A 11 -0.21 -9.64 -2.50
C VAL A 11 -0.20 -8.45 -1.55
N GLU A 12 -0.67 -7.28 -2.00
CA GLU A 12 -0.84 -6.08 -1.15
C GLU A 12 -1.71 -6.40 0.08
N LEU A 13 -2.84 -7.09 -0.11
CA LEU A 13 -3.73 -7.47 0.98
C LEU A 13 -3.04 -8.40 1.99
N VAL A 14 -2.37 -9.44 1.51
CA VAL A 14 -1.66 -10.41 2.38
C VAL A 14 -0.56 -9.72 3.18
N VAL A 15 0.25 -8.87 2.54
CA VAL A 15 1.34 -8.16 3.19
C VAL A 15 0.82 -7.10 4.17
N SER A 16 -0.28 -6.42 3.84
CA SER A 16 -0.94 -5.48 4.75
C SER A 16 -1.52 -6.19 5.98
N ALA A 17 -2.16 -7.35 5.79
CA ALA A 17 -2.71 -8.16 6.88
C ALA A 17 -1.60 -8.74 7.78
N ALA A 18 -0.51 -9.23 7.17
CA ALA A 18 0.66 -9.67 7.92
C ALA A 18 1.28 -8.52 8.72
N SER A 19 1.40 -7.32 8.14
CA SER A 19 1.89 -6.14 8.84
C SER A 19 1.01 -5.78 10.03
N LEU A 20 -0.31 -5.83 9.87
CA LEU A 20 -1.27 -5.59 10.95
C LEU A 20 -1.08 -6.59 12.10
N VAL A 21 -0.96 -7.88 11.81
CA VAL A 21 -0.72 -8.93 12.82
C VAL A 21 0.62 -8.71 13.52
N LEU A 22 1.67 -8.35 12.78
CA LEU A 22 2.98 -8.07 13.37
C LEU A 22 2.89 -6.88 14.34
N ILE A 23 2.20 -5.81 13.96
CA ILE A 23 2.04 -4.63 14.82
C ILE A 23 1.20 -4.96 16.06
N THR A 24 0.15 -5.80 15.96
CA THR A 24 -0.66 -6.16 17.13
C THR A 24 0.15 -6.96 18.16
N ILE A 25 1.02 -7.88 17.72
CA ILE A 25 1.89 -8.67 18.62
C ILE A 25 3.13 -7.89 19.09
N SER A 26 3.46 -6.77 18.44
CA SER A 26 4.57 -5.92 18.87
C SER A 26 4.32 -5.33 20.27
N ARG A 27 5.37 -5.25 21.08
CA ARG A 27 5.31 -4.53 22.35
C ARG A 27 5.38 -3.03 22.04
N PRO A 28 4.35 -2.24 22.43
CA PRO A 28 4.40 -0.79 22.23
C PRO A 28 5.57 -0.21 23.03
N ALA A 29 6.37 0.64 22.39
CA ALA A 29 7.27 1.52 23.13
C ALA A 29 6.43 2.61 23.81
N TRP A 30 5.45 3.18 23.09
CA TRP A 30 4.52 4.26 23.49
C TRP A 30 3.14 4.13 22.76
N THR A 31 2.35 5.22 22.66
CA THR A 31 0.99 5.25 22.07
C THR A 31 0.92 5.16 20.54
N GLU A 32 2.04 5.25 19.83
CA GLU A 32 2.14 5.21 18.36
C GLU A 32 1.57 3.94 17.74
N LYS A 33 1.58 2.83 18.48
CA LYS A 33 1.01 1.54 18.05
C LYS A 33 -0.42 1.67 17.54
N ASN A 34 -1.25 2.48 18.21
CA ASN A 34 -2.65 2.65 17.82
C ASN A 34 -2.79 3.36 16.47
N ALA A 35 -1.96 4.39 16.22
CA ALA A 35 -2.00 5.13 14.95
C ALA A 35 -1.56 4.23 13.78
N VAL A 36 -0.49 3.46 13.96
CA VAL A 36 -0.02 2.52 12.93
C VAL A 36 -1.03 1.41 12.67
N LEU A 37 -1.68 0.89 13.71
CA LEU A 37 -2.75 -0.10 13.56
C LEU A 37 -3.92 0.41 12.74
N ILE A 38 -4.35 1.66 12.97
CA ILE A 38 -5.42 2.29 12.19
C ILE A 38 -5.00 2.37 10.72
N ILE A 39 -3.78 2.86 10.44
CA ILE A 39 -3.30 3.04 9.07
C ILE A 39 -3.15 1.69 8.35
N CYS A 40 -2.61 0.67 9.01
CA CYS A 40 -2.55 -0.68 8.45
C CYS A 40 -3.94 -1.29 8.24
N SER A 41 -4.91 -1.01 9.12
CA SER A 41 -6.29 -1.46 8.94
C SER A 41 -6.90 -0.84 7.68
N VAL A 42 -6.70 0.46 7.47
CA VAL A 42 -7.18 1.16 6.26
C VAL A 42 -6.53 0.57 5.00
N ALA A 43 -5.22 0.26 5.04
CA ALA A 43 -4.52 -0.39 3.93
C ALA A 43 -5.09 -1.79 3.60
N VAL A 44 -5.45 -2.57 4.62
CA VAL A 44 -6.12 -3.87 4.44
C VAL A 44 -7.50 -3.69 3.81
N PHE A 45 -8.36 -2.86 4.40
CA PHE A 45 -9.74 -2.68 3.94
C PHE A 45 -9.80 -2.06 2.55
N GLY A 46 -8.94 -1.09 2.25
CA GLY A 46 -8.86 -0.48 0.92
C GLY A 46 -8.39 -1.48 -0.13
N SER A 47 -7.32 -2.23 0.14
CA SER A 47 -6.82 -3.26 -0.79
C SER A 47 -7.87 -4.35 -1.04
N PHE A 48 -8.63 -4.72 -0.02
CA PHE A 48 -9.76 -5.64 -0.13
C PHE A 48 -10.91 -5.06 -0.98
N ALA A 49 -11.27 -3.79 -0.79
CA ALA A 49 -12.30 -3.12 -1.57
C ALA A 49 -11.94 -3.04 -3.06
N PHE A 50 -10.70 -2.69 -3.39
CA PHE A 50 -10.21 -2.69 -4.78
C PHE A 50 -10.17 -4.11 -5.36
N LEU A 51 -9.75 -5.12 -4.58
CA LEU A 51 -9.75 -6.51 -5.02
C LEU A 51 -11.17 -6.98 -5.39
N ILE A 52 -12.17 -6.68 -4.54
CA ILE A 52 -13.58 -6.96 -4.80
C ILE A 52 -14.05 -6.25 -6.07
N ALA A 53 -13.74 -4.96 -6.21
CA ALA A 53 -14.13 -4.18 -7.39
C ALA A 53 -13.57 -4.80 -8.69
N TYR A 54 -12.33 -5.31 -8.66
CA TYR A 54 -11.72 -6.00 -9.79
C TYR A 54 -12.32 -7.37 -10.08
N VAL A 55 -12.72 -8.12 -9.05
CA VAL A 55 -13.41 -9.41 -9.23
C VAL A 55 -14.80 -9.21 -9.86
N PHE A 56 -15.51 -8.16 -9.44
CA PHE A 56 -16.82 -7.82 -10.00
C PHE A 56 -16.75 -6.97 -11.28
N ALA A 57 -15.56 -6.73 -11.84
CA ALA A 57 -15.35 -5.95 -13.05
C ALA A 57 -16.01 -4.55 -13.02
N VAL A 58 -16.06 -3.93 -11.85
CA VAL A 58 -16.65 -2.58 -11.66
C VAL A 58 -15.91 -1.53 -12.51
N ASP A 59 -14.65 -1.79 -12.83
CA ASP A 59 -13.81 -0.99 -13.73
C ASP A 59 -14.30 -0.96 -15.19
N GLU A 60 -15.09 -1.94 -15.64
CA GLU A 60 -15.68 -1.96 -16.98
C GLU A 60 -17.01 -1.19 -17.05
N LEU A 61 -17.68 -0.97 -15.93
CA LEU A 61 -18.97 -0.25 -15.85
C LEU A 61 -18.82 1.26 -15.58
N ILE A 62 -17.71 1.68 -14.98
CA ILE A 62 -17.45 3.07 -14.62
C ILE A 62 -16.43 3.65 -15.60
N SER A 63 -16.59 4.91 -15.98
CA SER A 63 -15.62 5.62 -16.82
C SER A 63 -14.18 5.39 -16.30
N SER A 64 -13.29 4.98 -17.20
CA SER A 64 -11.91 4.57 -16.86
C SER A 64 -11.10 5.66 -16.15
N THR A 65 -11.39 6.94 -16.45
CA THR A 65 -10.65 8.10 -15.94
C THR A 65 -10.84 8.35 -14.44
N PRO A 66 -12.08 8.48 -13.90
CA PRO A 66 -12.29 8.65 -12.46
C PRO A 66 -11.82 7.44 -11.63
N TRP A 67 -11.97 6.22 -12.17
CA TRP A 67 -11.47 5.01 -11.49
C TRP A 67 -9.95 5.03 -11.34
N PHE A 68 -9.24 5.43 -12.40
CA PHE A 68 -7.79 5.63 -12.38
C PHE A 68 -7.34 6.66 -11.33
N ILE A 69 -8.05 7.79 -11.24
CA ILE A 69 -7.73 8.85 -10.27
C ILE A 69 -7.93 8.32 -8.84
N LEU A 70 -9.04 7.64 -8.57
CA LEU A 70 -9.35 7.10 -7.25
C LEU A 70 -8.30 6.09 -6.78
N GLU A 71 -7.95 5.15 -7.64
CA GLU A 71 -6.97 4.10 -7.31
C GLU A 71 -5.57 4.67 -7.12
N THR A 72 -5.16 5.58 -8.01
CA THR A 72 -3.84 6.25 -7.90
C THR A 72 -3.77 7.10 -6.62
N ALA A 73 -4.84 7.82 -6.29
CA ALA A 73 -4.92 8.59 -5.05
C ALA A 73 -4.86 7.67 -3.82
N TYR A 74 -5.53 6.52 -3.84
CA TYR A 74 -5.45 5.55 -2.77
C TYR A 74 -4.02 5.01 -2.57
N CYS A 75 -3.39 4.52 -3.64
CA CYS A 75 -2.05 3.95 -3.57
C CYS A 75 -1.02 4.98 -3.07
N THR A 76 -1.12 6.23 -3.54
CA THR A 76 -0.22 7.32 -3.09
C THR A 76 -0.44 7.71 -1.63
N VAL A 77 -1.69 7.93 -1.20
CA VAL A 77 -2.00 8.31 0.19
C VAL A 77 -1.57 7.23 1.17
N ILE A 78 -1.87 5.96 0.87
CA ILE A 78 -1.48 4.84 1.74
C ILE A 78 0.03 4.63 1.76
N ALA A 79 0.71 4.73 0.62
CA ALA A 79 2.17 4.63 0.57
C ALA A 79 2.84 5.69 1.46
N VAL A 80 2.40 6.95 1.37
CA VAL A 80 2.91 8.06 2.19
C VAL A 80 2.60 7.82 3.66
N ALA A 81 1.35 7.45 4.01
CA ALA A 81 0.96 7.19 5.39
C ALA A 81 1.77 6.05 6.03
N LEU A 82 2.02 4.97 5.29
CA LEU A 82 2.82 3.84 5.75
C LEU A 82 4.31 4.19 5.90
N ILE A 83 4.88 4.99 4.98
CA ILE A 83 6.26 5.51 5.12
C ILE A 83 6.37 6.40 6.35
N SER A 84 5.44 7.34 6.54
CA SER A 84 5.43 8.20 7.72
C SER A 84 5.33 7.38 9.01
N CYS A 85 4.50 6.34 9.04
CA CYS A 85 4.42 5.42 10.17
C CYS A 85 5.73 4.68 10.42
N ALA A 86 6.34 4.13 9.37
CA ALA A 86 7.60 3.42 9.48
C ALA A 86 8.71 4.34 10.02
N LEU A 87 8.80 5.58 9.53
CA LEU A 87 9.77 6.57 10.02
C LEU A 87 9.53 6.93 11.49
N VAL A 88 8.28 7.18 11.89
CA VAL A 88 7.93 7.47 13.29
C VAL A 88 8.29 6.29 14.19
N LEU A 89 7.96 5.06 13.77
CA LEU A 89 8.32 3.84 14.50
C LEU A 89 9.85 3.71 14.65
N ILE A 90 10.61 3.99 13.60
CA ILE A 90 12.08 3.97 13.65
C ILE A 90 12.61 4.98 14.67
N VAL A 91 12.14 6.24 14.61
CA VAL A 91 12.61 7.32 15.49
C VAL A 91 12.27 7.05 16.95
N LEU A 92 11.02 6.67 17.25
CA LEU A 92 10.57 6.40 18.61
C LEU A 92 11.21 5.14 19.19
N THR A 93 11.40 4.11 18.36
CA THR A 93 12.12 2.92 18.80
C THR A 93 13.57 3.28 19.12
N ALA A 94 14.24 4.06 18.27
CA ALA A 94 15.61 4.50 18.52
C ALA A 94 15.73 5.34 19.79
N SER A 95 14.79 6.27 20.05
CA SER A 95 14.80 7.09 21.26
C SER A 95 14.54 6.26 22.53
N TYR A 96 13.55 5.36 22.51
CA TYR A 96 13.27 4.48 23.65
C TYR A 96 14.48 3.64 24.06
N TRP A 97 15.19 3.05 23.09
CA TRP A 97 16.39 2.28 23.39
C TRP A 97 17.58 3.14 23.81
N ALA A 98 17.68 4.38 23.32
CA ALA A 98 18.70 5.34 23.74
C ALA A 98 18.55 5.72 25.22
N ASP A 99 17.31 5.85 25.71
CA ASP A 99 17.01 6.19 27.10
C ASP A 99 17.21 5.00 28.06
N VAL A 100 16.84 3.78 27.64
CA VAL A 100 16.92 2.58 28.49
C VAL A 100 18.35 2.03 28.58
N ASN A 101 19.22 2.27 27.59
CA ASN A 101 20.63 1.87 27.66
C ASN A 101 21.54 2.77 26.79
N PRO A 102 22.37 3.65 27.37
CA PRO A 102 23.23 4.55 26.61
C PRO A 102 24.33 3.84 25.79
N LEU A 103 24.76 2.64 26.19
CA LEU A 103 25.67 1.78 25.42
C LEU A 103 25.06 1.26 24.11
N TRP A 104 23.73 1.28 24.00
CA TRP A 104 23.00 0.85 22.80
C TRP A 104 22.71 2.02 21.86
N GLN A 105 23.08 3.27 22.14
CA GLN A 105 22.86 4.37 21.19
C GLN A 105 23.51 4.12 19.81
N ALA A 106 24.70 3.53 19.79
CA ALA A 106 25.38 3.14 18.55
C ALA A 106 24.89 1.80 17.96
N LYS A 107 24.37 0.91 18.82
CA LYS A 107 23.80 -0.37 18.39
C LYS A 107 22.36 -0.20 17.93
N ALA A 108 21.41 0.30 18.71
CA ALA A 108 19.99 0.44 18.36
C ALA A 108 19.71 1.08 16.98
N ALA A 109 20.50 2.06 16.52
CA ALA A 109 20.38 2.59 15.17
C ALA A 109 20.81 1.61 14.05
N LEU A 110 21.79 0.73 14.31
CA LEU A 110 22.34 -0.29 13.40
C LEU A 110 21.88 -1.74 13.73
N THR A 111 21.25 -1.94 14.90
CA THR A 111 20.79 -3.20 15.47
C THR A 111 19.29 -3.24 15.62
N ALA A 112 18.58 -2.12 15.42
CA ALA A 112 17.27 -2.18 14.79
C ALA A 112 17.33 -3.06 13.53
N VAL A 113 18.47 -3.16 12.83
CA VAL A 113 18.70 -4.05 11.67
C VAL A 113 19.20 -5.46 12.03
N SER A 114 19.66 -5.73 13.26
CA SER A 114 20.38 -6.99 13.58
C SER A 114 19.96 -7.75 14.86
N VAL A 115 19.02 -7.24 15.66
CA VAL A 115 18.38 -8.04 16.73
C VAL A 115 16.97 -8.45 16.26
N PRO A 116 16.61 -9.74 16.24
CA PRO A 116 15.28 -10.19 15.85
C PRO A 116 14.26 -9.84 16.94
N SER A 117 13.85 -8.57 16.96
CA SER A 117 12.73 -8.10 17.77
C SER A 117 11.47 -8.08 16.92
N PRO A 118 10.29 -8.38 17.48
CA PRO A 118 9.02 -8.30 16.75
C PRO A 118 8.81 -6.90 16.14
N THR A 119 9.34 -5.86 16.76
CA THR A 119 9.31 -4.47 16.29
C THR A 119 10.06 -4.26 14.97
N PHE A 120 11.18 -4.96 14.74
CA PHE A 120 11.91 -4.91 13.47
C PHE A 120 11.07 -5.48 12.31
N PHE A 121 10.45 -6.64 12.54
CA PHE A 121 9.59 -7.26 11.53
C PHE A 121 8.39 -6.36 11.18
N CYS A 122 7.86 -5.59 12.13
CA CYS A 122 6.78 -4.61 11.88
C CYS A 122 7.23 -3.45 11.00
N ILE A 123 8.42 -2.89 11.26
CA ILE A 123 8.98 -1.78 10.47
C ILE A 123 9.29 -2.29 9.06
N GLY A 124 9.92 -3.46 8.94
CA GLY A 124 10.19 -4.09 7.65
C GLY A 124 8.92 -4.36 6.86
N SER A 125 7.90 -4.93 7.49
CA SER A 125 6.64 -5.26 6.81
C SER A 125 5.87 -4.01 6.36
N THR A 126 5.85 -2.94 7.16
CA THR A 126 5.23 -1.66 6.78
C THR A 126 5.96 -0.97 5.62
N LEU A 127 7.30 -1.07 5.56
CA LEU A 127 8.08 -0.60 4.41
C LEU A 127 7.80 -1.41 3.14
N VAL A 128 7.76 -2.75 3.25
CA VAL A 128 7.42 -3.61 2.11
C VAL A 128 6.00 -3.32 1.62
N CYS A 129 5.05 -3.14 2.53
CA CYS A 129 3.67 -2.77 2.23
C CYS A 129 3.60 -1.43 1.48
N SER A 130 4.33 -0.40 1.93
CA SER A 130 4.41 0.87 1.22
C SER A 130 5.02 0.73 -0.17
N LEU A 131 6.11 -0.04 -0.30
CA LEU A 131 6.77 -0.26 -1.59
C LEU A 131 5.84 -0.92 -2.61
N LEU A 132 5.00 -1.87 -2.17
CA LEU A 132 4.00 -2.49 -3.05
C LEU A 132 3.00 -1.46 -3.58
N HIS A 133 2.48 -0.58 -2.72
CA HIS A 133 1.59 0.50 -3.14
C HIS A 133 2.25 1.52 -4.07
N ILE A 134 3.56 1.79 -3.90
CA ILE A 134 4.33 2.62 -4.83
C ILE A 134 4.44 1.94 -6.19
N ILE A 135 4.80 0.65 -6.21
CA ILE A 135 4.94 -0.13 -7.45
C ILE A 135 3.60 -0.16 -8.19
N ASP A 136 2.50 -0.39 -7.49
CA ASP A 136 1.16 -0.38 -8.09
C ASP A 136 0.79 0.99 -8.66
N GLY A 137 1.03 2.07 -7.90
CA GLY A 137 0.87 3.44 -8.40
C GLY A 137 1.70 3.76 -9.65
N PHE A 138 2.95 3.29 -9.70
CA PHE A 138 3.81 3.43 -10.87
C PHE A 138 3.29 2.64 -12.07
N LEU A 139 2.83 1.40 -11.85
CA LEU A 139 2.24 0.57 -12.91
C LEU A 139 0.96 1.20 -13.48
N LEU A 140 0.15 1.83 -12.62
CA LEU A 140 -1.00 2.62 -13.05
C LEU A 140 -0.55 3.80 -13.92
N ALA A 141 0.42 4.59 -13.44
CA ALA A 141 0.95 5.75 -14.17
C ALA A 141 1.59 5.39 -15.53
N ILE A 142 2.30 4.27 -15.64
CA ILE A 142 2.86 3.79 -16.92
C ILE A 142 1.72 3.44 -17.90
N ASN A 143 0.63 2.88 -17.39
CA ASN A 143 -0.53 2.47 -18.17
C ASN A 143 -1.62 3.56 -18.32
N TRP A 144 -1.31 4.82 -17.94
CA TRP A 144 -2.25 5.96 -17.96
C TRP A 144 -2.98 6.13 -19.30
N LYS A 145 -2.29 5.88 -20.43
CA LYS A 145 -2.87 6.02 -21.79
C LYS A 145 -4.04 5.07 -22.06
N ARG A 146 -4.22 4.02 -21.25
CA ARG A 146 -5.40 3.13 -21.34
C ARG A 146 -6.62 3.69 -20.62
N TYR A 147 -6.39 4.63 -19.70
CA TYR A 147 -7.43 5.26 -18.88
C TYR A 147 -7.82 6.64 -19.40
N SER A 148 -7.04 7.24 -20.29
CA SER A 148 -7.46 8.41 -21.04
C SER A 148 -8.59 8.02 -21.99
N TRP A 149 -9.75 8.64 -21.83
CA TRP A 149 -10.86 8.55 -22.77
C TRP A 149 -10.37 8.92 -24.18
N ASP A 150 -10.52 7.99 -25.13
CA ASP A 150 -10.16 8.18 -26.54
C ASP A 150 -11.45 8.32 -27.35
N PRO A 151 -11.83 9.55 -27.76
CA PRO A 151 -13.07 9.80 -28.50
C PRO A 151 -13.13 9.03 -29.83
N ASN A 152 -11.98 8.70 -30.44
CA ASN A 152 -11.94 8.06 -31.75
C ASN A 152 -12.18 6.54 -31.70
N ARG A 153 -12.17 5.95 -30.50
CA ARG A 153 -12.42 4.50 -30.34
C ARG A 153 -13.91 4.16 -30.50
N GLU A 154 -14.80 5.10 -30.20
CA GLU A 154 -16.25 4.93 -30.35
C GLU A 154 -16.72 5.09 -31.82
N GLU A 155 -16.06 5.94 -32.62
CA GLU A 155 -16.38 6.11 -34.05
C GLU A 155 -16.14 4.85 -34.90
N ILE A 156 -15.14 4.03 -34.55
CA ILE A 156 -14.83 2.80 -35.31
C ILE A 156 -15.89 1.71 -35.09
N LEU A 157 -16.56 1.71 -33.93
CA LEU A 157 -17.63 0.76 -33.63
C LEU A 157 -18.95 1.18 -34.28
N THR A 158 -19.26 2.48 -34.34
CA THR A 158 -20.49 2.98 -34.97
C THR A 158 -20.44 2.87 -36.50
N VAL A 159 -19.29 3.05 -37.14
CA VAL A 159 -19.16 2.90 -38.62
C VAL A 159 -19.32 1.45 -39.07
N ASN A 160 -18.97 0.46 -38.24
CA ASN A 160 -19.15 -0.96 -38.57
C ASN A 160 -20.57 -1.49 -38.30
N GLU A 161 -21.39 -0.81 -37.51
CA GLU A 161 -22.81 -1.20 -37.32
C GLU A 161 -23.75 -0.64 -38.39
N ILE A 162 -23.33 0.36 -39.17
CA ILE A 162 -24.16 1.01 -40.21
C ILE A 162 -23.90 0.41 -41.61
N SER A 163 -23.00 -0.59 -41.73
CA SER A 163 -22.62 -1.22 -42.99
C SER A 163 -23.21 -2.63 -43.20
N PHE A 164 -24.45 -2.86 -42.74
CA PHE A 164 -25.27 -4.03 -43.09
C PHE A 164 -26.63 -3.63 -43.66
#